data_AF-A0A382JHW1-F1
#
_entry.id   AF-A0A382JHW1-F1
#
_cell.length_a   1.000
_cell.length_b   1.000
_cell.length_c   1.000
_cell.angle_alpha   90.00
_cell.angle_beta   90.00
_cell.angle_gamma   90.00
#
_symmetry.space_group_name_H-M   'P 1'
#
loop_
_entity.id
_entity.type
_entity.pdbx_description
1 polymer ?
#
loop_
_entity_poly.entity_id
_entity_poly.type
_entity_poly.pdbx_seq_one_letter_code
_entity_poly.pdbx_strand_id
1 'polypeptide(L)'
;LSTKNETIVSKANFTTCKKRPNNKCPPWIIQAKEARHDKIKKTIYYKNAWLKIYDVPVLYFPTFFHPDPTVKRQSGFLTPQIGESQILGSSAYIPYFYVISDSKDLTFKPRIFSNNKYSIQTEYRQVTKKTNNIFDFSLTQGHKSSQNDQENSRSHFFSNSIVNLDFLSFDESNLEVQLQKTSNNTYLKLFNFESPLFGESGSSSVSTLNSFINLTANSDNLDFTTSVQVYEKLDSGNSDRYEFIYPNYSLNKNIETNNTLSGSLSFNSSGSQHLYNTNVKEAQIINDLLYQSQDKFLTNGIKNNYNILLKNSNSDGKNSTKFKNEVQSEMLSLFIFESSYPLLREGLNFNNYLTPKLSLRYSPNSMKNLKSEDRRIDVNNIFSLNRIGYSGTVESGQSLTIGGEYLKSRKINDNEENEYPTDLLKLSLATVFRDEVNE
;
A
#
# COMPACT_ATOMS: atom_id res chain seq x y z
N LEU A 1 -8.83 -25.64 -44.47
CA LEU A 1 -7.65 -25.18 -45.24
C LEU A 1 -6.74 -24.40 -44.30
N SER A 2 -5.45 -24.72 -44.21
CA SER A 2 -4.50 -23.99 -43.36
C SER A 2 -3.28 -23.59 -44.18
N THR A 3 -2.93 -22.31 -44.13
CA THR A 3 -1.71 -21.75 -44.71
C THR A 3 -0.83 -21.19 -43.60
N LYS A 4 0.35 -20.67 -43.96
CA LYS A 4 1.26 -20.01 -43.03
C LYS A 4 0.60 -18.83 -42.29
N ASN A 5 -0.30 -18.11 -42.96
CA ASN A 5 -0.88 -16.86 -42.46
C ASN A 5 -2.34 -16.98 -42.02
N GLU A 6 -3.08 -17.98 -42.51
CA GLU A 6 -4.52 -18.10 -42.27
C GLU A 6 -4.93 -19.55 -42.04
N THR A 7 -6.00 -19.79 -41.29
CA THR A 7 -6.63 -21.11 -41.19
C THR A 7 -8.15 -20.98 -41.23
N ILE A 8 -8.77 -21.69 -42.17
CA ILE A 8 -10.22 -21.73 -42.36
C ILE A 8 -10.73 -23.12 -41.97
N VAL A 9 -11.70 -23.13 -41.06
CA VAL A 9 -12.38 -24.32 -40.54
C VAL A 9 -13.87 -24.20 -40.83
N SER A 10 -14.43 -25.14 -41.58
CA SER A 10 -15.88 -25.24 -41.82
C SER A 10 -16.54 -26.04 -40.69
N LYS A 11 -17.76 -25.66 -40.29
CA LYS A 11 -18.49 -26.25 -39.13
C LYS A 11 -17.64 -26.26 -37.86
N ALA A 12 -17.06 -25.10 -37.54
CA ALA A 12 -16.12 -24.95 -36.45
C ALA A 12 -16.81 -24.97 -35.08
N ASN A 13 -16.17 -25.62 -34.10
CA ASN A 13 -16.55 -25.61 -32.71
C ASN A 13 -15.37 -25.11 -31.87
N PHE A 14 -15.55 -24.05 -31.10
CA PHE A 14 -14.52 -23.45 -30.24
C PHE A 14 -14.94 -23.47 -28.77
N THR A 15 -14.04 -23.89 -27.88
CA THR A 15 -14.16 -23.76 -26.42
C THR A 15 -12.77 -23.69 -25.79
N THR A 16 -12.63 -22.98 -24.68
CA THR A 16 -11.40 -22.98 -23.87
C THR A 16 -11.41 -24.04 -22.77
N CYS A 17 -12.54 -24.72 -22.57
CA CYS A 17 -12.65 -25.78 -21.57
C CYS A 17 -11.84 -27.02 -21.98
N LYS A 18 -11.13 -27.61 -21.02
CA LYS A 18 -10.47 -28.91 -21.22
C LYS A 18 -11.51 -29.98 -21.56
N LYS A 19 -11.14 -30.93 -22.43
CA LYS A 19 -11.98 -32.07 -22.78
C LYS A 19 -12.36 -32.84 -21.52
N ARG A 20 -13.66 -33.00 -21.28
CA ARG A 20 -14.18 -33.71 -20.11
C ARG A 20 -14.20 -35.23 -20.37
N PRO A 21 -13.92 -36.08 -19.36
CA PRO A 21 -14.05 -37.53 -19.49
C PRO A 21 -15.50 -37.94 -19.78
N ASN A 22 -15.67 -39.12 -20.41
CA ASN A 22 -16.96 -39.73 -20.78
C ASN A 22 -17.81 -38.91 -21.78
N ASN A 23 -17.16 -38.22 -22.73
CA ASN A 23 -17.83 -37.51 -23.83
C ASN A 23 -18.84 -36.44 -23.38
N LYS A 24 -18.73 -35.93 -22.14
CA LYS A 24 -19.60 -34.88 -21.63
C LYS A 24 -19.36 -33.58 -22.41
N CYS A 25 -20.45 -32.93 -22.85
CA CYS A 25 -20.40 -31.65 -23.54
C CYS A 25 -19.64 -30.60 -22.71
N PRO A 26 -18.82 -29.73 -23.36
CA PRO A 26 -18.23 -28.60 -22.67
C PRO A 26 -19.34 -27.69 -22.14
N PRO A 27 -19.13 -26.99 -21.00
CA PRO A 27 -20.12 -26.08 -20.45
C PRO A 27 -20.58 -24.99 -21.44
N TRP A 28 -19.69 -24.57 -22.35
CA TRP A 28 -20.03 -23.67 -23.44
C TRP A 28 -19.22 -23.99 -24.70
N ILE A 29 -19.80 -23.70 -25.87
CA ILE A 29 -19.15 -23.81 -27.18
C ILE A 29 -19.62 -22.69 -28.11
N ILE A 30 -18.73 -22.18 -28.95
CA ILE A 30 -19.10 -21.34 -30.09
C ILE A 30 -19.10 -22.25 -31.33
N GLN A 31 -20.29 -22.48 -31.88
CA GLN A 31 -20.48 -23.26 -33.10
C GLN A 31 -20.73 -22.33 -34.28
N ALA A 32 -19.91 -22.39 -35.33
CA ALA A 32 -20.05 -21.52 -36.49
C ALA A 32 -20.03 -22.29 -37.81
N LYS A 33 -20.67 -21.73 -38.84
CA LYS A 33 -20.61 -22.30 -40.20
C LYS A 33 -19.18 -22.27 -40.74
N GLU A 34 -18.45 -21.20 -40.46
CA GLU A 34 -17.06 -20.99 -40.86
C GLU A 34 -16.34 -20.21 -39.77
N ALA A 35 -15.14 -20.67 -39.38
CA ALA A 35 -14.20 -19.93 -38.57
C ALA A 35 -12.90 -19.71 -39.34
N ARG A 36 -12.39 -18.48 -39.31
CA ARG A 36 -11.21 -18.02 -40.02
C ARG A 36 -10.25 -17.41 -39.02
N HIS A 37 -9.15 -18.10 -38.76
CA HIS A 37 -8.06 -17.62 -37.91
C HIS A 37 -7.03 -16.89 -38.78
N ASP A 38 -6.94 -15.57 -38.60
CA ASP A 38 -5.87 -14.73 -39.13
C ASP A 38 -4.70 -14.76 -38.14
N LYS A 39 -3.63 -15.48 -38.49
CA LYS A 39 -2.45 -15.68 -37.61
C LYS A 39 -1.58 -14.43 -37.52
N ILE A 40 -1.67 -13.52 -38.49
CA ILE A 40 -0.94 -12.25 -38.49
C ILE A 40 -1.61 -11.28 -37.52
N LYS A 41 -2.94 -11.13 -37.63
CA LYS A 41 -3.75 -10.29 -36.73
C LYS A 41 -4.08 -10.97 -35.40
N LYS A 42 -3.69 -12.24 -35.22
CA LYS A 42 -4.01 -13.07 -34.05
C LYS A 42 -5.48 -13.00 -33.66
N THR A 43 -6.37 -13.06 -34.65
CA THR A 43 -7.82 -12.90 -34.45
C THR A 43 -8.57 -14.04 -35.13
N ILE A 44 -9.56 -14.60 -34.45
CA ILE A 44 -10.44 -15.64 -35.00
C ILE A 44 -11.79 -15.01 -35.33
N TYR A 45 -12.16 -15.04 -36.61
CA TYR A 45 -13.44 -14.56 -37.12
C TYR A 45 -14.39 -15.73 -37.34
N TYR A 46 -15.66 -15.57 -36.99
CA TYR A 46 -16.73 -16.56 -37.16
C TYR A 46 -17.85 -15.98 -38.01
N LYS A 47 -18.36 -16.79 -38.93
CA LYS A 47 -19.59 -16.49 -39.70
C LYS A 47 -20.73 -17.38 -39.22
N ASN A 48 -21.88 -16.75 -38.97
CA ASN A 48 -23.11 -17.40 -38.51
C ASN A 48 -22.84 -18.26 -37.27
N ALA A 49 -22.32 -17.63 -36.22
CA ALA A 49 -21.94 -18.28 -34.98
C ALA A 49 -23.10 -18.37 -34.00
N TRP A 50 -23.17 -19.48 -33.28
CA TRP A 50 -24.06 -19.70 -32.15
C TRP A 50 -23.22 -19.94 -30.91
N LEU A 51 -23.43 -19.15 -29.86
CA LEU A 51 -23.00 -19.49 -28.52
C LEU A 51 -23.99 -20.49 -27.93
N LYS A 52 -23.53 -21.70 -27.63
CA LYS A 52 -24.30 -22.71 -26.92
C LYS A 52 -23.78 -22.88 -25.51
N ILE A 53 -24.69 -22.98 -24.55
CA ILE A 53 -24.39 -23.41 -23.18
C ILE A 53 -24.87 -24.85 -23.09
N TYR A 54 -23.94 -25.77 -22.86
CA TYR A 54 -24.14 -27.19 -23.16
C TYR A 54 -24.66 -27.37 -24.61
N ASP A 55 -25.83 -27.98 -24.77
CA ASP A 55 -26.45 -28.22 -26.08
C ASP A 55 -27.53 -27.18 -26.45
N VAL A 56 -27.76 -26.18 -25.59
CA VAL A 56 -28.80 -25.16 -25.79
C VAL A 56 -28.20 -23.93 -26.48
N PRO A 57 -28.68 -23.53 -27.68
CA PRO A 57 -28.28 -22.28 -28.32
C PRO A 57 -28.85 -21.07 -27.55
N VAL A 58 -27.98 -20.14 -27.16
CA VAL A 58 -28.35 -18.98 -26.33
C VAL A 58 -28.26 -17.67 -27.12
N LEU A 59 -27.19 -17.47 -27.91
CA LEU A 59 -26.95 -16.22 -28.64
C LEU A 59 -26.48 -16.52 -30.06
N TYR A 60 -27.07 -15.82 -31.03
CA TYR A 60 -26.67 -15.86 -32.45
C TYR A 60 -25.90 -14.62 -32.84
N PHE A 61 -24.79 -14.81 -33.54
CA PHE A 61 -23.95 -13.74 -34.09
C PHE A 61 -23.78 -13.94 -35.60
N PRO A 62 -24.30 -13.06 -36.46
CA PRO A 62 -24.06 -13.11 -37.91
C PRO A 62 -22.56 -13.08 -38.24
N THR A 63 -21.82 -12.22 -37.53
CA THR A 63 -20.36 -12.11 -37.57
C THR A 63 -19.85 -11.89 -36.15
N PHE A 64 -18.92 -12.72 -35.70
CA PHE A 64 -18.31 -12.62 -34.38
C PHE A 64 -16.79 -12.73 -34.52
N PHE A 65 -16.02 -12.11 -33.65
CA PHE A 65 -14.58 -12.29 -33.60
C PHE A 65 -14.06 -12.20 -32.17
N HIS A 66 -12.96 -12.89 -31.90
CA HIS A 66 -12.23 -12.76 -30.65
C HIS A 66 -10.72 -12.93 -30.86
N PRO A 67 -9.87 -12.38 -29.96
CA PRO A 67 -8.43 -12.65 -29.94
C PRO A 67 -8.11 -14.14 -29.91
N ASP A 68 -7.05 -14.55 -30.61
CA ASP A 68 -6.39 -15.83 -30.34
C ASP A 68 -5.91 -15.87 -28.86
N PRO A 69 -5.91 -17.03 -28.18
CA PRO A 69 -5.48 -17.17 -26.79
C PRO A 69 -4.09 -16.61 -26.44
N THR A 70 -3.22 -16.38 -27.43
CA THR A 70 -1.88 -15.79 -27.26
C THR A 70 -1.89 -14.26 -27.13
N VAL A 71 -3.02 -13.58 -27.39
CA VAL A 71 -3.14 -12.13 -27.30
C VAL A 71 -3.39 -11.73 -25.85
N LYS A 72 -2.43 -11.01 -25.25
CA LYS A 72 -2.54 -10.53 -23.87
C LYS A 72 -3.45 -9.30 -23.74
N ARG A 73 -3.60 -8.50 -24.80
CA ARG A 73 -4.31 -7.21 -24.76
C ARG A 73 -4.86 -6.85 -26.15
N GLN A 74 -6.16 -6.56 -26.25
CA GLN A 74 -6.83 -6.14 -27.49
C GLN A 74 -8.10 -5.36 -27.18
N SER A 75 -8.46 -4.39 -28.03
CA SER A 75 -9.71 -3.64 -27.92
C SER A 75 -10.94 -4.55 -28.12
N GLY A 76 -12.00 -4.33 -27.35
CA GLY A 76 -13.23 -5.08 -27.45
C GLY A 76 -14.18 -4.84 -26.28
N PHE A 77 -15.38 -5.42 -26.38
CA PHE A 77 -16.32 -5.44 -25.26
C PHE A 77 -15.78 -6.35 -24.15
N LEU A 78 -15.78 -5.83 -22.93
CA LEU A 78 -15.61 -6.63 -21.73
C LEU A 78 -16.96 -7.29 -21.40
N THR A 79 -16.95 -8.28 -20.50
CA THR A 79 -18.15 -9.03 -20.14
C THR A 79 -19.26 -8.08 -19.66
N PRO A 80 -20.40 -7.98 -20.38
CA PRO A 80 -21.50 -7.14 -19.93
C PRO A 80 -22.14 -7.73 -18.69
N GLN A 81 -22.72 -6.89 -17.86
CA GLN A 81 -23.38 -7.29 -16.61
C GLN A 81 -24.79 -6.71 -16.55
N ILE A 82 -25.73 -7.48 -16.03
CA ILE A 82 -27.06 -7.00 -15.67
C ILE A 82 -27.10 -6.92 -14.15
N GLY A 83 -27.52 -5.78 -13.61
CA GLY A 83 -27.58 -5.55 -12.17
C GLY A 83 -28.96 -5.10 -11.74
N GLU A 84 -29.45 -5.62 -10.62
CA GLU A 84 -30.71 -5.25 -9.99
C GLU A 84 -30.42 -4.52 -8.68
N SER A 85 -31.07 -3.38 -8.44
CA SER A 85 -30.93 -2.62 -7.20
C SER A 85 -32.29 -2.11 -6.74
N GLN A 86 -32.60 -2.23 -5.45
CA GLN A 86 -33.81 -1.64 -4.87
C GLN A 86 -33.90 -0.12 -5.07
N ILE A 87 -32.76 0.59 -4.97
CA ILE A 87 -32.70 2.05 -5.10
C ILE A 87 -32.57 2.50 -6.56
N LEU A 88 -31.65 1.92 -7.33
CA LEU A 88 -31.35 2.35 -8.69
C LEU A 88 -32.25 1.72 -9.78
N GLY A 89 -32.86 0.57 -9.50
CA GLY A 89 -33.61 -0.25 -10.45
C GLY A 89 -32.72 -1.25 -11.22
N SER A 90 -33.30 -1.90 -12.22
CA SER A 90 -32.58 -2.77 -13.16
C SER A 90 -31.62 -1.96 -14.02
N SER A 91 -30.47 -2.53 -14.35
CA SER A 91 -29.41 -1.86 -15.10
C SER A 91 -28.65 -2.83 -16.02
N ALA A 92 -28.17 -2.30 -17.15
CA ALA A 92 -27.28 -2.98 -18.08
C ALA A 92 -25.95 -2.22 -18.13
N TYR A 93 -24.85 -2.91 -17.84
CA TYR A 93 -23.48 -2.42 -17.83
C TYR A 93 -22.72 -3.04 -19.00
N ILE A 94 -22.18 -2.20 -19.90
CA ILE A 94 -21.62 -2.65 -21.19
C ILE A 94 -20.22 -2.05 -21.41
N PRO A 95 -19.22 -2.47 -20.64
CA PRO A 95 -17.86 -1.96 -20.72
C PRO A 95 -17.18 -2.28 -22.06
N TYR A 96 -16.47 -1.30 -22.62
CA TYR A 96 -15.67 -1.41 -23.83
C TYR A 96 -14.23 -0.97 -23.55
N PHE A 97 -13.29 -1.89 -23.75
CA PHE A 97 -11.87 -1.65 -23.60
C PHE A 97 -11.27 -1.21 -24.94
N TYR A 98 -10.56 -0.09 -24.93
CA TYR A 98 -9.92 0.49 -26.11
C TYR A 98 -8.42 0.63 -25.89
N VAL A 99 -7.65 -0.18 -26.61
CA VAL A 99 -6.19 -0.11 -26.67
C VAL A 99 -5.81 1.03 -27.62
N ILE A 100 -5.22 2.10 -27.08
CA ILE A 100 -4.74 3.24 -27.86
C ILE A 100 -3.33 2.96 -28.38
N SER A 101 -2.46 2.43 -27.50
CA SER A 101 -1.10 2.01 -27.82
C SER A 101 -0.60 0.98 -26.80
N ASP A 102 0.61 0.45 -27.01
CA ASP A 102 1.25 -0.46 -26.06
C ASP A 102 1.37 0.15 -24.65
N SER A 103 1.46 1.48 -24.55
CA SER A 103 1.59 2.24 -23.30
C SER A 103 0.30 2.89 -22.80
N LYS A 104 -0.82 2.83 -23.53
CA LYS A 104 -2.04 3.61 -23.22
C LYS A 104 -3.32 2.84 -23.52
N ASP A 105 -4.28 2.89 -22.60
CA ASP A 105 -5.65 2.44 -22.86
C ASP A 105 -6.70 3.35 -22.25
N LEU A 106 -7.93 3.17 -22.76
CA LEU A 106 -9.14 3.80 -22.29
C LEU A 106 -10.21 2.71 -22.17
N THR A 107 -10.88 2.62 -21.03
CA THR A 107 -12.05 1.77 -20.84
C THR A 107 -13.28 2.66 -20.69
N PHE A 108 -14.22 2.53 -21.62
CA PHE A 108 -15.50 3.23 -21.59
C PHE A 108 -16.56 2.29 -20.99
N LYS A 109 -17.19 2.70 -19.89
CA LYS A 109 -18.02 1.85 -19.02
C LYS A 109 -19.43 2.46 -18.88
N PRO A 110 -20.28 2.36 -19.92
CA PRO A 110 -21.66 2.84 -19.86
C PRO A 110 -22.53 1.89 -19.03
N ARG A 111 -23.40 2.47 -18.21
CA ARG A 111 -24.45 1.79 -17.46
C ARG A 111 -25.78 2.47 -17.70
N ILE A 112 -26.74 1.74 -18.24
CA ILE A 112 -28.09 2.25 -18.54
C ILE A 112 -29.06 1.62 -17.54
N PHE A 113 -29.94 2.43 -16.94
CA PHE A 113 -30.93 1.97 -15.97
C PHE A 113 -32.34 2.02 -16.58
N SER A 114 -33.23 1.13 -16.12
CA SER A 114 -34.63 1.09 -16.57
C SER A 114 -35.41 2.38 -16.29
N ASN A 115 -35.01 3.12 -15.26
CA ASN A 115 -35.73 4.29 -14.74
C ASN A 115 -35.19 5.61 -15.33
N ASN A 116 -34.86 5.62 -16.62
CA ASN A 116 -34.31 6.76 -17.37
C ASN A 116 -33.04 7.40 -16.76
N LYS A 117 -32.24 6.62 -16.03
CA LYS A 117 -30.92 7.05 -15.54
C LYS A 117 -29.84 6.44 -16.42
N TYR A 118 -28.72 7.12 -16.54
CA TYR A 118 -27.54 6.54 -17.16
C TYR A 118 -26.29 7.04 -16.44
N SER A 119 -25.28 6.19 -16.42
CA SER A 119 -23.96 6.49 -15.89
C SER A 119 -22.93 6.16 -16.95
N ILE A 120 -21.94 7.03 -17.09
CA ILE A 120 -20.80 6.85 -17.98
C ILE A 120 -19.57 6.97 -17.11
N GLN A 121 -18.83 5.86 -16.99
CA GLN A 121 -17.52 5.86 -16.37
C GLN A 121 -16.43 5.70 -17.43
N THR A 122 -15.32 6.39 -17.26
CA THR A 122 -14.14 6.33 -18.13
C THR A 122 -12.90 6.12 -17.30
N GLU A 123 -12.15 5.07 -17.61
CA GLU A 123 -10.86 4.76 -17.00
C GLU A 123 -9.77 4.92 -18.06
N TYR A 124 -8.82 5.83 -17.85
CA TYR A 124 -7.66 6.01 -18.72
C TYR A 124 -6.39 5.62 -17.97
N ARG A 125 -5.55 4.82 -18.61
CA ARG A 125 -4.26 4.40 -18.04
C ARG A 125 -3.14 4.65 -19.03
N GLN A 126 -2.03 5.19 -18.53
CA GLN A 126 -0.85 5.47 -19.31
C GLN A 126 0.42 5.19 -18.52
N VAL A 127 1.33 4.41 -19.11
CA VAL A 127 2.67 4.19 -18.58
C VAL A 127 3.70 4.67 -19.60
N THR A 128 4.60 5.55 -19.19
CA THR A 128 5.77 5.98 -19.97
C THR A 128 7.04 5.61 -19.21
N LYS A 129 8.21 5.93 -19.77
CA LYS A 129 9.49 5.74 -19.08
C LYS A 129 9.55 6.49 -17.74
N LYS A 130 8.92 7.66 -17.65
CA LYS A 130 8.99 8.55 -16.48
C LYS A 130 7.69 8.67 -15.71
N THR A 131 6.56 8.22 -16.26
CA THR A 131 5.24 8.50 -15.67
C THR A 131 4.35 7.28 -15.66
N ASN A 132 3.57 7.13 -14.60
CA ASN A 132 2.49 6.16 -14.49
C ASN A 132 1.23 6.90 -14.03
N ASN A 133 0.24 6.95 -14.91
CA ASN A 133 -0.97 7.73 -14.69
C ASN A 133 -2.21 6.85 -14.82
N ILE A 134 -3.12 6.99 -13.87
CA ILE A 134 -4.45 6.39 -13.89
C ILE A 134 -5.44 7.51 -13.59
N PHE A 135 -6.42 7.69 -14.48
CA PHE A 135 -7.53 8.63 -14.30
C PHE A 135 -8.83 7.85 -14.41
N ASP A 136 -9.74 8.09 -13.46
CA ASP A 136 -11.08 7.52 -13.45
C ASP A 136 -12.09 8.64 -13.22
N PHE A 137 -13.03 8.77 -14.15
CA PHE A 137 -14.07 9.76 -14.09
C PHE A 137 -15.42 9.08 -14.30
N SER A 138 -16.44 9.52 -13.59
CA SER A 138 -17.82 9.14 -13.93
C SER A 138 -18.75 10.33 -13.94
N LEU A 139 -19.78 10.22 -14.77
CA LEU A 139 -20.92 11.11 -14.80
C LEU A 139 -22.21 10.29 -14.87
N THR A 140 -23.09 10.53 -13.92
CA THR A 140 -24.44 9.96 -13.87
C THR A 140 -25.46 11.05 -14.00
N GLN A 141 -26.46 10.82 -14.85
CA GLN A 141 -27.59 11.73 -15.06
C GLN A 141 -28.91 11.03 -14.69
N GLY A 142 -29.84 11.80 -14.12
CA GLY A 142 -31.17 11.32 -13.74
C GLY A 142 -31.25 10.76 -12.32
N HIS A 143 -30.26 11.02 -11.47
CA HIS A 143 -30.27 10.60 -10.06
C HIS A 143 -30.23 11.80 -9.12
N LYS A 144 -31.22 11.89 -8.23
CA LYS A 144 -31.29 12.87 -7.14
C LYS A 144 -31.00 12.16 -5.82
N SER A 145 -30.13 12.74 -4.99
CA SER A 145 -29.75 12.14 -3.71
C SER A 145 -30.85 12.28 -2.64
N SER A 146 -31.74 13.26 -2.78
CA SER A 146 -32.93 13.44 -1.93
C SER A 146 -34.08 14.07 -2.71
N GLN A 147 -35.29 14.09 -2.14
CA GLN A 147 -36.45 14.72 -2.80
C GLN A 147 -36.28 16.24 -3.00
N ASN A 148 -35.56 16.90 -2.08
CA ASN A 148 -35.29 18.34 -2.12
C ASN A 148 -34.09 18.70 -3.00
N ASP A 149 -33.40 17.69 -3.55
CA ASP A 149 -32.23 17.88 -4.37
C ASP A 149 -32.63 18.34 -5.78
N GLN A 150 -32.17 19.54 -6.14
CA GLN A 150 -32.45 20.13 -7.45
C GLN A 150 -31.52 19.56 -8.52
N GLU A 151 -30.32 19.14 -8.15
CA GLU A 151 -29.35 18.58 -9.07
C GLU A 151 -29.64 17.10 -9.31
N ASN A 152 -29.68 16.69 -10.57
CA ASN A 152 -29.88 15.29 -10.96
C ASN A 152 -28.63 14.68 -11.64
N SER A 153 -27.51 15.40 -11.60
CA SER A 153 -26.22 14.99 -12.13
C SER A 153 -25.27 14.66 -10.97
N ARG A 154 -24.55 13.55 -11.06
CA ARG A 154 -23.57 13.12 -10.05
C ARG A 154 -22.30 12.68 -10.73
N SER A 155 -21.17 12.89 -10.07
CA SER A 155 -19.87 12.59 -10.66
C SER A 155 -18.84 12.23 -9.60
N HIS A 156 -17.78 11.59 -10.07
CA HIS A 156 -16.53 11.51 -9.33
C HIS A 156 -15.35 11.69 -10.28
N PHE A 157 -14.24 12.13 -9.70
CA PHE A 157 -12.96 12.20 -10.37
C PHE A 157 -11.89 11.68 -9.43
N PHE A 158 -11.25 10.57 -9.82
CA PHE A 158 -10.18 9.92 -9.09
C PHE A 158 -8.98 9.87 -10.02
N SER A 159 -7.80 10.22 -9.51
CA SER A 159 -6.57 10.15 -10.27
C SER A 159 -5.41 9.77 -9.38
N ASN A 160 -4.48 9.00 -9.91
CA ASN A 160 -3.16 8.82 -9.35
C ASN A 160 -2.11 8.98 -10.45
N SER A 161 -1.12 9.83 -10.23
CA SER A 161 -0.04 10.10 -11.17
C SER A 161 1.30 10.06 -10.45
N ILE A 162 2.14 9.11 -10.82
CA ILE A 162 3.52 8.98 -10.33
C ILE A 162 4.44 9.48 -11.43
N VAL A 163 5.29 10.44 -11.11
CA VAL A 163 6.26 11.06 -12.02
C VAL A 163 7.66 10.87 -11.44
N ASN A 164 8.50 10.11 -12.13
CA ASN A 164 9.92 10.11 -11.87
C ASN A 164 10.53 11.42 -12.40
N LEU A 165 11.07 12.22 -11.48
CA LEU A 165 11.67 13.52 -11.74
C LEU A 165 13.10 13.42 -12.31
N ASP A 166 13.78 12.27 -12.14
CA ASP A 166 15.19 12.03 -12.49
C ASP A 166 16.14 13.16 -12.02
N PHE A 167 16.04 13.58 -10.75
CA PHE A 167 16.99 14.54 -10.20
C PHE A 167 18.39 13.94 -10.11
N LEU A 168 19.39 14.59 -10.74
CA LEU A 168 20.76 14.08 -10.84
C LEU A 168 21.45 13.81 -9.50
N SER A 169 21.02 14.46 -8.41
CA SER A 169 21.59 14.31 -7.07
C SER A 169 20.99 13.15 -6.26
N PHE A 170 20.00 12.44 -6.82
CA PHE A 170 19.26 11.38 -6.14
C PHE A 170 19.21 10.14 -7.03
N ASP A 171 19.28 8.97 -6.41
CA ASP A 171 19.16 7.68 -7.11
C ASP A 171 17.70 7.42 -7.50
N GLU A 172 16.77 7.88 -6.66
CA GLU A 172 15.34 7.85 -6.91
C GLU A 172 14.70 9.19 -6.53
N SER A 173 13.89 9.75 -7.43
CA SER A 173 13.14 10.97 -7.16
C SER A 173 11.76 10.89 -7.79
N ASN A 174 10.71 10.77 -6.99
CA ASN A 174 9.34 10.58 -7.44
C ASN A 174 8.42 11.67 -6.88
N LEU A 175 7.53 12.16 -7.74
CA LEU A 175 6.39 12.99 -7.37
C LEU A 175 5.12 12.18 -7.62
N GLU A 176 4.39 11.87 -6.55
CA GLU A 176 3.07 11.25 -6.62
C GLU A 176 1.99 12.30 -6.34
N VAL A 177 1.00 12.37 -7.23
CA VAL A 177 -0.15 13.25 -7.10
C VAL A 177 -1.41 12.41 -7.18
N GLN A 178 -2.15 12.37 -6.08
CA GLN A 178 -3.45 11.74 -6.00
C GLN A 178 -4.53 12.79 -5.77
N LEU A 179 -5.58 12.78 -6.59
CA LEU A 179 -6.74 13.63 -6.41
C LEU A 179 -8.00 12.77 -6.42
N GLN A 180 -8.83 12.93 -5.40
CA GLN A 180 -10.09 12.24 -5.26
C GLN A 180 -11.20 13.23 -4.93
N LYS A 181 -12.25 13.25 -5.75
CA LYS A 181 -13.43 14.07 -5.51
C LYS A 181 -14.69 13.33 -5.92
N THR A 182 -15.77 13.56 -5.18
CA THR A 182 -17.12 13.15 -5.56
C THR A 182 -18.10 14.31 -5.40
N SER A 183 -19.15 14.32 -6.22
CA SER A 183 -20.21 15.33 -6.14
C SER A 183 -21.06 15.21 -4.88
N ASN A 184 -21.20 13.99 -4.33
CA ASN A 184 -22.04 13.75 -3.16
C ASN A 184 -21.57 12.53 -2.36
N ASN A 185 -21.79 12.58 -1.04
CA ASN A 185 -21.36 11.59 -0.07
C ASN A 185 -21.82 10.16 -0.35
N THR A 186 -23.02 9.96 -0.90
CA THR A 186 -23.57 8.61 -1.12
C THR A 186 -23.28 8.08 -2.52
N TYR A 187 -22.72 8.89 -3.42
CA TYR A 187 -22.61 8.55 -4.84
C TYR A 187 -21.74 7.31 -5.09
N LEU A 188 -20.52 7.30 -4.56
CA LEU A 188 -19.60 6.17 -4.71
C LEU A 188 -20.17 4.89 -4.07
N LYS A 189 -20.82 5.03 -2.90
CA LYS A 189 -21.46 3.92 -2.19
C LYS A 189 -22.60 3.29 -2.98
N LEU A 190 -23.45 4.12 -3.56
CA LEU A 190 -24.69 3.70 -4.21
C LEU A 190 -24.45 3.08 -5.59
N PHE A 191 -23.55 3.65 -6.38
CA PHE A 191 -23.33 3.22 -7.77
C PHE A 191 -22.32 2.07 -7.91
N ASN A 192 -21.44 1.89 -6.92
CA ASN A 192 -20.44 0.81 -6.86
C ASN A 192 -19.66 0.65 -8.17
N PHE A 193 -18.93 1.70 -8.55
CA PHE A 193 -18.05 1.71 -9.70
C PHE A 193 -16.82 0.82 -9.49
N GLU A 194 -16.30 0.27 -10.58
CA GLU A 194 -15.09 -0.54 -10.58
C GLU A 194 -13.94 0.26 -11.19
N SER A 195 -12.82 0.36 -10.48
CA SER A 195 -11.58 1.00 -10.95
C SER A 195 -10.40 0.48 -10.12
N PRO A 196 -9.19 0.37 -10.70
CA PRO A 196 -7.98 0.12 -9.93
C PRO A 196 -7.77 1.10 -8.77
N LEU A 197 -8.31 2.32 -8.87
CA LEU A 197 -8.21 3.36 -7.83
C LEU A 197 -9.11 3.12 -6.61
N PHE A 198 -10.04 2.16 -6.67
CA PHE A 198 -10.91 1.80 -5.54
C PHE A 198 -10.47 0.51 -4.83
N GLY A 199 -9.56 -0.27 -5.41
CA GLY A 199 -9.22 -1.61 -4.93
C GLY A 199 -10.27 -2.67 -5.28
N GLU A 200 -10.14 -3.87 -4.72
CA GLU A 200 -10.99 -5.03 -5.07
C GLU A 200 -12.46 -4.88 -4.66
N SER A 201 -12.74 -4.09 -3.62
CA SER A 201 -14.08 -3.86 -3.09
C SER A 201 -14.93 -2.85 -3.89
N GLY A 202 -14.33 -2.22 -4.91
CA GLY A 202 -15.00 -1.19 -5.72
C GLY A 202 -15.28 0.10 -4.93
N SER A 203 -16.02 1.03 -5.54
CA SER A 203 -16.26 2.34 -4.92
C SER A 203 -17.18 2.29 -3.70
N SER A 204 -17.83 1.16 -3.42
CA SER A 204 -18.81 1.05 -2.34
C SER A 204 -18.23 1.11 -0.93
N SER A 205 -16.95 0.72 -0.78
CA SER A 205 -16.22 0.77 0.49
C SER A 205 -15.55 2.11 0.78
N VAL A 206 -15.61 3.08 -0.15
CA VAL A 206 -14.96 4.37 0.01
C VAL A 206 -15.79 5.26 0.94
N SER A 207 -15.34 5.43 2.18
CA SER A 207 -15.92 6.34 3.17
C SER A 207 -15.15 7.65 3.32
N THR A 208 -13.87 7.66 2.97
CA THR A 208 -12.98 8.82 3.08
C THR A 208 -12.23 9.00 1.77
N LEU A 209 -12.29 10.20 1.21
CA LEU A 209 -11.46 10.59 0.07
C LEU A 209 -10.11 11.07 0.57
N ASN A 210 -9.07 10.79 -0.21
CA ASN A 210 -7.71 11.21 0.07
C ASN A 210 -7.11 11.90 -1.16
N SER A 211 -6.70 13.15 -1.01
CA SER A 211 -5.96 13.89 -2.03
C SER A 211 -4.62 14.33 -1.46
N PHE A 212 -3.53 14.06 -2.17
CA PHE A 212 -2.20 14.42 -1.72
C PHE A 212 -1.25 14.72 -2.88
N ILE A 213 -0.21 15.48 -2.54
CA ILE A 213 1.01 15.63 -3.33
C ILE A 213 2.13 15.12 -2.43
N ASN A 214 2.86 14.11 -2.89
CA ASN A 214 3.96 13.48 -2.17
C ASN A 214 5.23 13.52 -3.03
N LEU A 215 6.32 14.01 -2.48
CA LEU A 215 7.64 14.02 -3.09
C LEU A 215 8.54 13.11 -2.27
N THR A 216 9.16 12.14 -2.93
CA THR A 216 10.17 11.25 -2.36
C THR A 216 11.47 11.44 -3.14
N ALA A 217 12.59 11.61 -2.44
CA ALA A 217 13.92 11.75 -3.01
C ALA A 217 14.91 10.99 -2.13
N ASN A 218 15.55 9.97 -2.70
CA ASN A 218 16.43 9.04 -1.99
C ASN A 218 17.80 9.00 -2.67
N SER A 219 18.85 8.91 -1.85
CA SER A 219 20.21 8.59 -2.25
C SER A 219 20.88 7.70 -1.20
N ASP A 220 22.06 7.17 -1.50
CA ASP A 220 22.85 6.31 -0.59
C ASP A 220 22.92 6.78 0.89
N ASN A 221 22.89 8.09 1.14
CA ASN A 221 23.06 8.67 2.47
C ASN A 221 21.95 9.67 2.86
N LEU A 222 20.89 9.81 2.07
CA LEU A 222 19.80 10.75 2.32
C LEU A 222 18.46 10.19 1.82
N ASP A 223 17.53 9.98 2.75
CA ASP A 223 16.13 9.75 2.43
C ASP A 223 15.34 11.01 2.78
N PHE A 224 14.57 11.52 1.82
CA PHE A 224 13.69 12.67 2.03
C PHE A 224 12.30 12.39 1.46
N THR A 225 11.27 12.55 2.29
CA THR A 225 9.88 12.49 1.86
C THR A 225 9.14 13.71 2.39
N THR A 226 8.32 14.34 1.56
CA THR A 226 7.45 15.46 1.97
C THR A 226 6.11 15.38 1.28
N SER A 227 5.05 15.67 2.01
CA SER A 227 3.68 15.55 1.54
C SER A 227 2.80 16.70 2.01
N VAL A 228 1.85 17.08 1.17
CA VAL A 228 0.68 17.88 1.52
C VAL A 228 -0.54 17.01 1.25
N GLN A 229 -1.36 16.80 2.27
CA GLN A 229 -2.44 15.82 2.22
C GLN A 229 -3.74 16.38 2.81
N VAL A 230 -4.86 16.03 2.18
CA VAL A 230 -6.22 16.37 2.61
C VAL A 230 -7.09 15.13 2.57
N TYR A 231 -7.74 14.85 3.69
CA TYR A 231 -8.81 13.85 3.77
C TYR A 231 -10.17 14.54 3.76
N GLU A 232 -11.13 13.94 3.06
CA GLU A 232 -12.53 14.35 3.06
C GLU A 232 -13.40 13.16 3.46
N LYS A 233 -13.97 13.20 4.68
CA LYS A 233 -14.88 12.17 5.19
C LYS A 233 -16.26 12.34 4.55
N LEU A 234 -16.81 11.25 4.01
CA LEU A 234 -18.13 11.25 3.36
C LEU A 234 -19.26 10.91 4.34
N ASP A 235 -18.93 10.38 5.51
CA ASP A 235 -19.87 9.95 6.56
C ASP A 235 -20.01 10.96 7.71
N SER A 236 -19.16 11.99 7.77
CA SER A 236 -19.19 13.01 8.82
C SER A 236 -20.09 14.21 8.48
N GLY A 237 -20.45 14.97 9.52
CA GLY A 237 -21.06 16.29 9.36
C GLY A 237 -20.13 17.28 8.63
N ASN A 238 -20.70 18.37 8.11
CA ASN A 238 -19.95 19.37 7.32
C ASN A 238 -18.81 20.05 8.09
N SER A 239 -18.92 20.15 9.41
CA SER A 239 -17.89 20.75 10.28
C SER A 239 -16.58 19.97 10.26
N ASP A 240 -16.67 18.65 10.45
CA ASP A 240 -15.52 17.76 10.64
C ASP A 240 -15.18 16.97 9.37
N ARG A 241 -15.63 17.48 8.23
CA ARG A 241 -15.52 16.85 6.91
C ARG A 241 -14.09 16.77 6.42
N TYR A 242 -13.27 17.79 6.70
CA TYR A 242 -11.92 17.88 6.16
C TYR A 242 -10.87 17.76 7.25
N GLU A 243 -9.85 16.96 6.98
CA GLU A 243 -8.61 16.89 7.77
C GLU A 243 -7.44 17.24 6.86
N PHE A 244 -6.53 18.07 7.36
CA PHE A 244 -5.39 18.54 6.59
C PHE A 244 -4.10 18.18 7.30
N ILE A 245 -3.16 17.60 6.55
CA ILE A 245 -1.82 17.28 7.03
C ILE A 245 -0.82 18.01 6.13
N TYR A 246 -0.29 19.13 6.62
CA TYR A 246 0.69 19.93 5.88
C TYR A 246 1.43 20.94 6.78
N PRO A 247 2.71 21.21 6.51
CA PRO A 247 3.59 20.29 5.78
C PRO A 247 3.73 18.99 6.59
N ASN A 248 3.95 17.86 5.93
CA ASN A 248 4.44 16.65 6.56
C ASN A 248 5.73 16.24 5.87
N TYR A 249 6.82 16.12 6.60
CA TYR A 249 8.11 15.75 6.04
C TYR A 249 8.86 14.79 6.96
N SER A 250 9.73 14.00 6.34
CA SER A 250 10.70 13.14 6.97
C SER A 250 12.00 13.22 6.19
N LEU A 251 13.09 13.42 6.92
CA LEU A 251 14.45 13.46 6.42
C LEU A 251 15.28 12.52 7.29
N ASN A 252 16.00 11.60 6.66
CA ASN A 252 17.01 10.77 7.30
C ASN A 252 18.32 10.96 6.56
N LYS A 253 19.34 11.47 7.24
CA LYS A 253 20.66 11.70 6.68
C LYS A 253 21.68 10.88 7.45
N ASN A 254 22.36 9.97 6.75
CA ASN A 254 23.59 9.36 7.25
C ASN A 254 24.73 10.34 7.02
N ILE A 255 25.37 10.78 8.10
CA ILE A 255 26.47 11.75 8.06
C ILE A 255 27.78 10.98 7.90
N GLU A 256 28.48 11.25 6.80
CA GLU A 256 29.80 10.70 6.56
C GLU A 256 30.81 11.27 7.56
N THR A 257 31.43 10.39 8.33
CA THR A 257 32.41 10.76 9.37
C THR A 257 33.86 10.62 8.90
N ASN A 258 34.11 10.18 7.66
CA ASN A 258 35.45 10.01 7.08
C ASN A 258 36.46 9.31 8.01
N ASN A 259 36.02 8.26 8.70
CA ASN A 259 36.80 7.48 9.67
C ASN A 259 37.31 8.26 10.89
N THR A 260 36.83 9.49 11.14
CA THR A 260 37.15 10.25 12.36
C THR A 260 36.46 9.68 13.60
N LEU A 261 35.31 9.02 13.41
CA LEU A 261 34.52 8.38 14.45
C LEU A 261 34.39 6.88 14.15
N SER A 262 34.59 6.04 15.18
CA SER A 262 34.40 4.59 15.10
C SER A 262 32.93 4.19 15.29
N GLY A 263 32.07 4.65 14.37
CA GLY A 263 30.63 4.48 14.45
C GLY A 263 29.87 5.10 13.29
N SER A 264 28.55 4.96 13.29
CA SER A 264 27.64 5.67 12.39
C SER A 264 27.06 6.90 13.10
N LEU A 265 26.90 7.98 12.35
CA LEU A 265 26.21 9.18 12.79
C LEU A 265 25.05 9.44 11.84
N SER A 266 23.83 9.50 12.36
CA SER A 266 22.62 9.77 11.59
C SER A 266 21.87 10.96 12.16
N PHE A 267 21.38 11.82 11.28
CA PHE A 267 20.48 12.92 11.61
C PHE A 267 19.10 12.65 11.01
N ASN A 268 18.10 12.52 11.86
CA ASN A 268 16.71 12.39 11.46
C ASN A 268 15.96 13.67 11.79
N SER A 269 15.19 14.19 10.85
CA SER A 269 14.28 15.32 11.09
C SER A 269 12.92 14.96 10.54
N SER A 270 11.89 15.09 11.36
CA SER A 270 10.51 14.87 10.95
C SER A 270 9.65 15.99 11.47
N GLY A 271 8.68 16.43 10.69
CA GLY A 271 7.75 17.43 11.13
C GLY A 271 6.42 17.31 10.42
N SER A 272 5.36 17.55 11.17
CA SER A 272 4.01 17.49 10.65
C SER A 272 3.14 18.54 11.32
N GLN A 273 2.20 19.11 10.58
CA GLN A 273 1.07 19.83 11.16
C GLN A 273 -0.24 19.18 10.69
N HIS A 274 -1.11 18.90 11.66
CA HIS A 274 -2.40 18.25 11.48
C HIS A 274 -3.51 19.20 11.95
N LEU A 275 -4.49 19.43 11.08
CA LEU A 275 -5.70 20.20 11.34
C LEU A 275 -6.91 19.28 11.17
N TYR A 276 -7.67 19.06 12.24
CA TYR A 276 -8.81 18.13 12.23
C TYR A 276 -9.90 18.58 13.21
N ASN A 277 -11.06 17.91 13.16
CA ASN A 277 -12.23 18.18 14.01
C ASN A 277 -12.58 19.69 14.10
N THR A 278 -12.62 20.36 12.95
CA THR A 278 -12.91 21.80 12.77
C THR A 278 -11.88 22.78 13.35
N ASN A 279 -11.43 22.58 14.58
CA ASN A 279 -10.67 23.58 15.35
C ASN A 279 -9.50 22.99 16.16
N VAL A 280 -9.13 21.72 15.94
CA VAL A 280 -7.97 21.10 16.57
C VAL A 280 -6.76 21.25 15.64
N LYS A 281 -5.68 21.83 16.18
CA LYS A 281 -4.38 21.94 15.51
C LYS A 281 -3.34 21.23 16.35
N GLU A 282 -2.52 20.42 15.69
CA GLU A 282 -1.35 19.78 16.27
C GLU A 282 -0.18 19.98 15.34
N ALA A 283 0.90 20.57 15.84
CA ALA A 283 2.15 20.70 15.11
C ALA A 283 3.27 20.08 15.93
N GLN A 284 4.16 19.35 15.26
CA GLN A 284 5.31 18.74 15.88
C GLN A 284 6.49 18.74 14.93
N ILE A 285 7.68 19.01 15.47
CA ILE A 285 8.96 18.85 14.78
C ILE A 285 9.90 18.10 15.73
N ILE A 286 10.46 16.99 15.27
CA ILE A 286 11.41 16.16 16.00
C ILE A 286 12.70 16.10 15.20
N ASN A 287 13.82 16.44 15.85
CA ASN A 287 15.17 16.29 15.30
C ASN A 287 15.96 15.34 16.20
N ASP A 288 16.47 14.26 15.64
CA ASP A 288 17.27 13.26 16.34
C ASP A 288 18.66 13.21 15.73
N LEU A 289 19.68 13.48 16.54
CA LEU A 289 21.07 13.18 16.23
C LEU A 289 21.46 11.90 16.98
N LEU A 290 21.64 10.82 16.23
CA LEU A 290 21.96 9.50 16.77
C LEU A 290 23.37 9.10 16.35
N TYR A 291 24.22 8.83 17.33
CA TYR A 291 25.50 8.16 17.15
C TYR A 291 25.40 6.71 17.62
N GLN A 292 25.87 5.77 16.81
CA GLN A 292 25.97 4.36 17.16
C GLN A 292 27.42 3.90 16.99
N SER A 293 28.02 3.39 18.06
CA SER A 293 29.38 2.88 17.98
C SER A 293 29.44 1.60 17.14
N GLN A 294 30.60 1.33 16.54
CA GLN A 294 30.88 0.01 16.03
C GLN A 294 30.89 -1.03 17.16
N ASP A 295 30.62 -2.28 16.80
CA ASP A 295 30.72 -3.40 17.73
C ASP A 295 32.18 -3.64 18.12
N LYS A 296 32.44 -3.66 19.42
CA LYS A 296 33.75 -4.01 19.99
C LYS A 296 33.68 -5.38 20.63
N PHE A 297 34.48 -6.30 20.09
CA PHE A 297 34.60 -7.67 20.60
C PHE A 297 35.73 -7.77 21.62
N LEU A 298 35.42 -8.31 22.79
CA LEU A 298 36.41 -8.73 23.78
C LEU A 298 36.98 -10.10 23.40
N THR A 299 38.17 -10.43 23.92
CA THR A 299 38.84 -11.72 23.65
C THR A 299 38.04 -12.93 24.12
N ASN A 300 37.15 -12.75 25.08
CA ASN A 300 36.23 -13.78 25.56
C ASN A 300 34.95 -13.91 24.70
N GLY A 301 34.83 -13.18 23.58
CA GLY A 301 33.69 -13.25 22.67
C GLY A 301 32.51 -12.33 23.02
N ILE A 302 32.59 -11.55 24.10
CA ILE A 302 31.56 -10.57 24.44
C ILE A 302 31.59 -9.42 23.43
N LYS A 303 30.42 -9.11 22.87
CA LYS A 303 30.20 -7.97 21.96
C LYS A 303 29.62 -6.80 22.75
N ASN A 304 30.24 -5.62 22.64
CA ASN A 304 29.78 -4.39 23.26
C ASN A 304 29.58 -3.29 22.23
N ASN A 305 28.56 -2.46 22.40
CA ASN A 305 28.37 -1.22 21.66
C ASN A 305 27.66 -0.18 22.54
N TYR A 306 27.61 1.06 22.08
CA TYR A 306 26.87 2.12 22.74
C TYR A 306 26.21 3.04 21.73
N ASN A 307 25.06 3.59 22.12
CA ASN A 307 24.29 4.55 21.36
C ASN A 307 24.16 5.85 22.16
N ILE A 308 24.29 6.98 21.47
CA ILE A 308 24.07 8.31 22.04
C ILE A 308 23.03 9.00 21.16
N LEU A 309 21.90 9.36 21.74
CA LEU A 309 20.83 10.08 21.08
C LEU A 309 20.69 11.47 21.71
N LEU A 310 20.76 12.50 20.88
CA LEU A 310 20.31 13.85 21.22
C LEU A 310 19.03 14.12 20.43
N LYS A 311 17.94 14.40 21.12
CA LYS A 311 16.61 14.62 20.54
C LYS A 311 16.12 16.02 20.88
N ASN A 312 15.73 16.77 19.88
CA ASN A 312 14.99 18.02 20.04
C ASN A 312 13.55 17.80 19.58
N SER A 313 12.60 17.86 20.51
CA SER A 313 11.18 17.73 20.23
C SER A 313 10.48 19.05 20.49
N ASN A 314 9.92 19.65 19.44
CA ASN A 314 9.08 20.84 19.52
C ASN A 314 7.65 20.46 19.19
N SER A 315 6.69 20.94 19.98
CA SER A 315 5.27 20.71 19.72
C SER A 315 4.45 21.94 20.05
N ASP A 316 3.41 22.19 19.27
CA ASP A 316 2.43 23.28 19.46
C ASP A 316 1.03 22.72 19.24
N GLY A 317 0.13 22.97 20.17
CA GLY A 317 -1.26 22.53 20.11
C GLY A 317 -2.21 23.71 20.06
N LYS A 318 -3.39 23.50 19.49
CA LYS A 318 -4.57 24.34 19.72
C LYS A 318 -5.78 23.44 19.86
N ASN A 319 -6.44 23.51 21.01
CA ASN A 319 -7.57 22.63 21.37
C ASN A 319 -7.22 21.12 21.27
N SER A 320 -5.93 20.78 21.34
CA SER A 320 -5.46 19.40 21.35
C SER A 320 -5.50 18.85 22.77
N THR A 321 -5.86 17.58 22.91
CA THR A 321 -5.72 16.83 24.16
C THR A 321 -4.29 16.33 24.39
N LYS A 322 -3.48 16.28 23.33
CA LYS A 322 -2.13 15.72 23.31
C LYS A 322 -1.05 16.79 23.53
N PHE A 323 -1.23 17.98 22.95
CA PHE A 323 -0.28 19.08 23.03
C PHE A 323 -0.89 20.30 23.70
N LYS A 324 -0.09 21.04 24.47
CA LYS A 324 -0.55 22.26 25.14
C LYS A 324 -0.81 23.38 24.14
N ASN A 325 -1.66 24.36 24.54
CA ASN A 325 -1.94 25.58 23.78
C ASN A 325 -0.78 26.61 23.81
N GLU A 326 0.45 26.12 23.73
CA GLU A 326 1.68 26.90 23.74
C GLU A 326 2.80 26.09 23.08
N VAL A 327 3.83 26.79 22.58
CA VAL A 327 5.01 26.14 22.02
C VAL A 327 5.81 25.48 23.14
N GLN A 328 5.93 24.15 23.07
CA GLN A 328 6.76 23.35 23.94
C GLN A 328 8.03 22.94 23.20
N SER A 329 9.20 23.13 23.82
CA SER A 329 10.49 22.72 23.29
C SER A 329 11.22 21.88 24.32
N GLU A 330 11.57 20.66 23.96
CA GLU A 330 12.27 19.70 24.82
C GLU A 330 13.58 19.29 24.16
N MET A 331 14.67 19.37 24.94
CA MET A 331 15.96 18.78 24.60
C MET A 331 16.14 17.54 25.46
N LEU A 332 16.30 16.40 24.81
CA LEU A 332 16.37 15.10 25.42
C LEU A 332 17.69 14.43 25.00
N SER A 333 18.24 13.65 25.91
CA SER A 333 19.47 12.89 25.72
C SER A 333 19.26 11.46 26.22
N LEU A 334 19.75 10.48 25.47
CA LEU A 334 19.68 9.08 25.86
C LEU A 334 21.00 8.40 25.54
N PHE A 335 21.58 7.80 26.57
CA PHE A 335 22.79 6.99 26.48
C PHE A 335 22.40 5.53 26.69
N ILE A 336 22.78 4.67 25.77
CA ILE A 336 22.58 3.23 25.87
C ILE A 336 23.92 2.54 25.74
N PHE A 337 24.25 1.66 26.66
CA PHE A 337 25.36 0.72 26.52
C PHE A 337 24.78 -0.69 26.45
N GLU A 338 25.14 -1.45 25.43
CA GLU A 338 24.68 -2.82 25.25
C GLU A 338 25.85 -3.80 25.24
N SER A 339 25.64 -4.92 25.92
CA SER A 339 26.58 -6.03 25.97
C SER A 339 25.82 -7.31 25.67
N SER A 340 26.40 -8.15 24.82
CA SER A 340 25.84 -9.45 24.47
C SER A 340 26.92 -10.51 24.42
N TYR A 341 26.56 -11.73 24.81
CA TYR A 341 27.49 -12.86 24.82
C TYR A 341 26.97 -14.00 23.95
N PRO A 342 27.14 -13.93 22.61
CA PRO A 342 26.65 -14.96 21.71
C PRO A 342 27.44 -16.26 21.87
N LEU A 343 26.77 -17.29 22.39
CA LEU A 343 27.34 -18.62 22.59
C LEU A 343 26.79 -19.59 21.55
N LEU A 344 27.67 -20.36 20.93
CA LEU A 344 27.33 -21.47 20.06
C LEU A 344 27.74 -22.79 20.72
N ARG A 345 26.80 -23.72 20.83
CA ARG A 345 27.07 -25.13 21.07
C ARG A 345 26.71 -25.93 19.84
N GLU A 346 27.73 -26.40 19.14
CA GLU A 346 27.56 -27.30 18.00
C GLU A 346 27.13 -28.70 18.46
N GLY A 347 26.11 -29.23 17.80
CA GLY A 347 25.69 -30.62 17.94
C GLY A 347 25.88 -31.41 16.65
N LEU A 348 25.47 -32.68 16.65
CA LEU A 348 25.54 -33.53 15.45
C LEU A 348 24.50 -33.11 14.40
N ASN A 349 23.24 -32.94 14.81
CA ASN A 349 22.13 -32.61 13.90
C ASN A 349 21.59 -31.18 14.10
N PHE A 350 21.90 -30.55 15.23
CA PHE A 350 21.38 -29.24 15.62
C PHE A 350 22.46 -28.38 16.24
N ASN A 351 22.45 -27.09 15.92
CA ASN A 351 23.18 -26.05 16.61
C ASN A 351 22.28 -25.38 17.65
N ASN A 352 22.85 -25.08 18.81
CA ASN A 352 22.15 -24.35 19.87
C ASN A 352 22.87 -23.02 20.08
N TYR A 353 22.13 -21.93 19.96
CA TYR A 353 22.61 -20.58 20.19
C TYR A 353 21.98 -20.05 21.48
N LEU A 354 22.80 -19.52 22.37
CA LEU A 354 22.34 -18.79 23.56
C LEU A 354 22.99 -17.42 23.54
N THR A 355 22.18 -16.36 23.51
CA THR A 355 22.66 -14.98 23.47
C THR A 355 22.09 -14.22 24.67
N PRO A 356 22.74 -14.26 25.84
CA PRO A 356 22.44 -13.34 26.92
C PRO A 356 22.72 -11.91 26.48
N LYS A 357 21.86 -10.99 26.88
CA LYS A 357 21.90 -9.57 26.54
C LYS A 357 21.69 -8.73 27.79
N LEU A 358 22.45 -7.64 27.87
CA LEU A 358 22.37 -6.62 28.90
C LEU A 358 22.35 -5.26 28.22
N SER A 359 21.47 -4.37 28.66
CA SER A 359 21.35 -2.99 28.16
C SER A 359 21.22 -2.05 29.34
N LEU A 360 22.21 -1.18 29.52
CA LEU A 360 22.20 -0.08 30.48
C LEU A 360 21.71 1.17 29.76
N ARG A 361 20.75 1.86 30.35
CA ARG A 361 20.20 3.11 29.79
C ARG A 361 20.26 4.21 30.80
N TYR A 362 20.59 5.40 30.33
CA TYR A 362 20.57 6.63 31.11
C TYR A 362 19.98 7.77 30.29
N SER A 363 18.96 8.40 30.85
CA SER A 363 18.36 9.63 30.33
C SER A 363 18.16 10.60 31.49
N PRO A 364 18.93 11.70 31.57
CA PRO A 364 18.82 12.70 32.65
C PRO A 364 17.58 13.59 32.56
N ASN A 365 16.68 13.33 31.61
CA ASN A 365 15.59 14.23 31.24
C ASN A 365 14.26 13.66 31.74
N SER A 366 13.28 14.53 31.98
CA SER A 366 11.90 14.11 32.29
C SER A 366 11.17 13.71 31.01
N MET A 367 10.40 12.62 31.07
CA MET A 367 9.59 12.17 29.93
C MET A 367 8.18 12.75 29.96
N LYS A 368 7.51 12.75 28.80
CA LYS A 368 6.09 13.13 28.72
C LYS A 368 5.21 12.09 29.42
N ASN A 369 4.11 12.54 30.02
CA ASN A 369 3.10 11.65 30.58
C ASN A 369 2.39 10.89 29.44
N LEU A 370 2.49 9.56 29.45
CA LEU A 370 1.88 8.66 28.46
C LEU A 370 0.86 7.70 29.11
N LYS A 371 0.31 8.03 30.28
CA LYS A 371 -0.58 7.14 31.05
C LYS A 371 -1.86 6.74 30.31
N SER A 372 -2.36 7.62 29.44
CA SER A 372 -3.55 7.36 28.61
C SER A 372 -3.22 6.66 27.28
N GLU A 373 -1.94 6.46 26.97
CA GLU A 373 -1.51 5.82 25.73
C GLU A 373 -1.41 4.31 25.92
N ASP A 374 -2.03 3.54 25.04
CA ASP A 374 -1.87 2.09 25.03
C ASP A 374 -0.55 1.73 24.35
N ARG A 375 0.48 1.44 25.16
CA ARG A 375 1.84 1.12 24.70
C ARG A 375 2.28 -0.19 25.33
N ARG A 376 2.77 -1.10 24.48
CA ARG A 376 3.25 -2.42 24.89
C ARG A 376 4.76 -2.52 24.79
N ILE A 377 5.38 -2.99 25.87
CA ILE A 377 6.78 -3.44 25.87
C ILE A 377 6.77 -4.96 25.91
N ASP A 378 7.46 -5.59 24.97
CA ASP A 378 7.64 -7.04 24.89
C ASP A 378 9.05 -7.39 24.41
N VAL A 379 9.31 -8.69 24.26
CA VAL A 379 10.63 -9.22 23.89
C VAL A 379 11.17 -8.68 22.57
N ASN A 380 10.32 -8.15 21.67
CA ASN A 380 10.73 -7.62 20.39
C ASN A 380 11.28 -6.19 20.50
N ASN A 381 10.78 -5.38 21.44
CA ASN A 381 11.12 -3.96 21.54
C ASN A 381 11.85 -3.56 22.84
N ILE A 382 11.94 -4.44 23.84
CA ILE A 382 12.53 -4.13 25.15
C ILE A 382 13.98 -3.61 25.10
N PHE A 383 14.74 -4.02 24.08
CA PHE A 383 16.11 -3.56 23.80
C PHE A 383 16.18 -2.44 22.73
N SER A 384 15.07 -2.04 22.13
CA SER A 384 15.07 -1.02 21.06
C SER A 384 15.36 0.39 21.60
N LEU A 385 15.99 1.26 20.80
CA LEU A 385 16.26 2.66 21.16
C LEU A 385 14.98 3.37 21.67
N ASN A 386 13.86 3.20 20.95
CA ASN A 386 12.54 3.72 21.30
C ASN A 386 11.58 2.63 21.80
N ARG A 387 11.89 1.99 22.93
CA ARG A 387 11.07 0.90 23.47
C ARG A 387 9.67 1.31 23.95
N ILE A 388 9.47 2.58 24.30
CA ILE A 388 8.16 3.13 24.68
C ILE A 388 7.24 3.36 23.47
N GLY A 389 7.79 3.31 22.25
CA GLY A 389 7.00 3.43 21.02
C GLY A 389 6.40 4.82 20.82
N TYR A 390 7.03 5.88 21.33
CA TYR A 390 6.56 7.26 21.20
C TYR A 390 7.70 8.16 20.73
N SER A 391 7.52 8.82 19.58
CA SER A 391 8.60 9.57 18.91
C SER A 391 8.97 10.89 19.62
N GLY A 392 8.01 11.50 20.32
CA GLY A 392 8.15 12.82 20.94
C GLY A 392 8.78 12.83 22.32
N THR A 393 9.27 11.69 22.83
CA THR A 393 9.98 11.64 24.12
C THR A 393 10.94 10.44 24.14
N VAL A 394 11.75 10.34 25.20
CA VAL A 394 12.56 9.16 25.49
C VAL A 394 12.21 8.70 26.91
N GLU A 395 12.46 7.44 27.21
CA GLU A 395 12.31 6.97 28.58
C GLU A 395 13.30 7.70 29.50
N SER A 396 12.79 8.24 30.61
CA SER A 396 13.57 8.95 31.63
C SER A 396 14.24 8.02 32.64
N GLY A 397 15.27 8.52 33.30
CA GLY A 397 15.94 7.85 34.42
C GLY A 397 16.96 6.79 34.01
N GLN A 398 17.27 5.89 34.92
CA GLN A 398 18.19 4.78 34.69
C GLN A 398 17.41 3.48 34.56
N SER A 399 17.87 2.62 33.65
CA SER A 399 17.34 1.26 33.61
C SER A 399 18.39 0.24 33.24
N LEU A 400 18.23 -0.94 33.82
CA LEU A 400 18.98 -2.14 33.51
C LEU A 400 18.01 -3.13 32.88
N THR A 401 18.25 -3.45 31.61
CA THR A 401 17.52 -4.51 30.92
C THR A 401 18.40 -5.73 30.83
N ILE A 402 17.91 -6.86 31.33
CA ILE A 402 18.59 -8.15 31.18
C ILE A 402 17.65 -9.12 30.47
N GLY A 403 18.22 -9.94 29.61
CA GLY A 403 17.45 -10.95 28.90
C GLY A 403 18.35 -11.88 28.13
N GLY A 404 17.74 -12.75 27.35
CA GLY A 404 18.45 -13.65 26.49
C GLY A 404 17.55 -14.26 25.44
N GLU A 405 18.19 -14.71 24.37
CA GLU A 405 17.55 -15.46 23.30
C GLU A 405 18.22 -16.83 23.20
N TYR A 406 17.41 -17.88 23.18
CA TYR A 406 17.82 -19.23 22.86
C TYR A 406 17.22 -19.63 21.53
N LEU A 407 18.07 -20.10 20.60
CA LEU A 407 17.68 -20.57 19.28
C LEU A 407 18.25 -21.96 19.05
N LYS A 408 17.39 -22.90 18.63
CA LYS A 408 17.80 -24.23 18.19
C LYS A 408 17.55 -24.34 16.70
N SER A 409 18.61 -24.54 15.92
CA SER A 409 18.58 -24.60 14.46
C SER A 409 19.17 -25.92 13.96
N ARG A 410 18.65 -26.47 12.86
CA ARG A 410 19.19 -27.67 12.21
C ARG A 410 20.54 -27.36 11.56
N LYS A 411 21.49 -28.29 11.61
CA LYS A 411 22.72 -28.16 10.80
C LYS A 411 22.34 -28.34 9.33
N ILE A 412 22.74 -27.38 8.51
CA ILE A 412 22.58 -27.42 7.06
C ILE A 412 23.87 -28.00 6.50
N ASN A 413 23.78 -29.04 5.68
CA ASN A 413 24.88 -29.47 4.84
C ASN A 413 24.81 -28.69 3.54
N ASP A 414 25.94 -28.15 3.07
CA ASP A 414 26.04 -27.21 1.93
C ASP A 414 25.48 -27.72 0.57
N ASN A 415 24.95 -28.95 0.50
CA ASN A 415 24.53 -29.63 -0.73
C ASN A 415 23.02 -29.94 -0.82
N GLU A 416 22.18 -29.54 0.14
CA GLU A 416 20.73 -29.78 0.09
C GLU A 416 19.93 -28.48 0.10
N GLU A 417 19.10 -28.26 -0.93
CA GLU A 417 18.05 -27.23 -0.89
C GLU A 417 17.08 -27.57 0.24
N ASN A 418 16.98 -26.70 1.24
CA ASN A 418 16.14 -26.96 2.40
C ASN A 418 14.65 -26.87 2.05
N GLU A 419 13.96 -28.00 2.07
CA GLU A 419 12.50 -28.10 1.95
C GLU A 419 11.77 -27.69 3.27
N TYR A 420 12.51 -27.47 4.37
CA TYR A 420 11.96 -27.18 5.71
C TYR A 420 12.63 -25.98 6.40
N PRO A 421 11.93 -25.28 7.31
CA PRO A 421 12.53 -24.23 8.15
C PRO A 421 13.70 -24.76 8.96
N THR A 422 14.81 -24.01 8.96
CA THR A 422 16.06 -24.35 9.65
C THR A 422 15.92 -24.18 11.16
N ASP A 423 15.18 -23.16 11.60
CA ASP A 423 14.95 -22.83 13.00
C ASP A 423 13.80 -23.66 13.58
N LEU A 424 14.09 -24.44 14.62
CA LEU A 424 13.14 -25.37 15.24
C LEU A 424 12.43 -24.75 16.45
N LEU A 425 13.18 -23.99 17.27
CA LEU A 425 12.69 -23.42 18.51
C LEU A 425 13.41 -22.12 18.80
N LYS A 426 12.64 -21.07 19.09
CA LYS A 426 13.13 -19.77 19.55
C LYS A 426 12.45 -19.42 20.87
N LEU A 427 13.23 -19.15 21.90
CA LEU A 427 12.76 -18.69 23.21
C LEU A 427 13.46 -17.39 23.56
N SER A 428 12.68 -16.36 23.86
CA SER A 428 13.21 -15.05 24.26
C SER A 428 12.58 -14.65 25.58
N LEU A 429 13.41 -14.22 26.53
CA LEU A 429 13.00 -13.78 27.86
C LEU A 429 13.80 -12.52 28.19
N ALA A 430 13.12 -11.50 28.72
CA ALA A 430 13.77 -10.26 29.12
C ALA A 430 12.96 -9.56 30.20
N THR A 431 13.64 -8.77 31.03
CA THR A 431 13.05 -7.95 32.07
C THR A 431 13.81 -6.63 32.17
N VAL A 432 13.11 -5.59 32.64
CA VAL A 432 13.66 -4.26 32.87
C VAL A 432 13.56 -3.95 34.35
N PHE A 433 14.67 -3.53 34.93
CA PHE A 433 14.75 -2.92 36.25
C PHE A 433 14.95 -1.42 36.08
N ARG A 434 14.19 -0.63 36.82
CA ARG A 434 14.22 0.84 36.78
C ARG A 434 14.53 1.38 38.16
N ASP A 435 15.26 2.49 38.21
CA ASP A 435 15.55 3.20 39.45
C ASP A 435 14.32 3.96 39.97
N GLU A 436 13.53 4.52 39.06
CA GLU A 436 12.34 5.30 39.37
C GLU A 436 11.08 4.73 38.68
N VAL A 437 9.94 4.93 39.33
CA VAL A 437 8.62 4.73 38.71
C VAL A 437 8.30 5.99 37.94
N ASN A 438 8.19 5.88 36.61
CA ASN A 438 7.68 6.98 35.80
C ASN A 438 6.15 7.06 35.97
N GLU A 439 5.66 8.19 36.46
CA GLU A 439 4.22 8.46 36.61
C GLU A 439 3.50 8.77 35.29
#